data_AF-A0ABD4JIU2-F1
#
_entry.id   AF-A0ABD4JIU2-F1
#
_cell.length_a   1.000
_cell.length_b   1.000
_cell.length_c   1.000
_cell.angle_alpha   90.00
_cell.angle_beta   90.00
_cell.angle_gamma   90.00
#
_symmetry.space_group_name_H-M   'P 1'
#
loop_
_entity.id
_entity.type
_entity.pdbx_description
1 polymer ?
#
loop_
_entity_poly.entity_id
_entity_poly.type
_entity_poly.pdbx_seq_one_letter_code
_entity_poly.pdbx_strand_id
1 'polypeptide(L)'
;MRAIFLKEFSRLWLFLSALFAVLVLFFSWFSFDFFFKFNAIHPEAVIWYQYVFFENEPERLTLFVVVSAFVSVALAQFLPQRNRIKCLLHLPISSFKILLWHYLFALLYFVLVWLVFGLWLLVLSVKFYPDIISIYVLINWSYYCFCSVIIYLFASAILLDMFVRRAAIFGVVAALVCVILIFYINSFFLLVALAFSGIIFGFNALLSHKQISLKLVPFFLACATVSLVLSIGGYEIFKDKFADKSERYYIFYSPSLKEFIYQENLGGHYFAYKSVSGKVFQNELDYKNELAFNYFMDLKQQGKLPVTIDGKTYSENEIRASRMSMTLSQNEANPPKIPLYPLFNPNPKISNIPSAEDMLYFGKNALTLYHHDGEKDEELTHVFNQKAKELDVKFPIQGVFGRFTNLKIFDEGLFFKDAKGDFYNIKMYNNKLSFKAVSSLKNYEYLHIVENDNTDFLGLAFKDGKIYFFDKNYVTLDTSVDGFELGKMRLRVGFDPKFIQIRLDDGDSYKAFVFDKFNLEKLGEAQLKR
;
A
#
# COMPACT_ATOMS: atom_id res chain seq x y z
N MET A 1 35.63 -32.79 -2.93
CA MET A 1 35.04 -31.44 -2.76
C MET A 1 35.59 -30.47 -3.80
N ARG A 2 36.91 -30.19 -3.83
CA ARG A 2 37.57 -29.37 -4.88
C ARG A 2 37.21 -29.78 -6.33
N ALA A 3 37.11 -31.09 -6.61
CA ALA A 3 36.75 -31.59 -7.94
C ALA A 3 35.33 -31.21 -8.41
N ILE A 4 34.33 -31.17 -7.51
CA ILE A 4 32.96 -30.77 -7.87
C ILE A 4 32.95 -29.28 -8.22
N PHE A 5 33.60 -28.46 -7.39
CA PHE A 5 33.69 -27.02 -7.60
C PHE A 5 34.42 -26.67 -8.91
N LEU A 6 35.56 -27.31 -9.20
CA LEU A 6 36.30 -27.10 -10.44
C LEU A 6 35.50 -27.51 -11.68
N LYS A 7 34.73 -28.60 -11.59
CA LYS A 7 33.84 -29.05 -12.67
C LYS A 7 32.71 -28.04 -12.93
N GLU A 8 32.07 -27.54 -11.87
CA GLU A 8 31.04 -26.51 -12.01
C GLU A 8 31.61 -25.24 -12.61
N PHE A 9 32.77 -24.81 -12.12
CA PHE A 9 33.50 -23.65 -12.65
C PHE A 9 33.83 -23.79 -14.13
N SER A 10 34.51 -24.87 -14.55
CA SER A 10 34.93 -25.05 -15.94
C SER A 10 33.76 -25.06 -16.92
N ARG A 11 32.58 -25.50 -16.47
CA ARG A 11 31.38 -25.60 -17.29
C ARG A 11 30.58 -24.30 -17.33
N LEU A 12 30.43 -23.64 -16.18
CA LEU A 12 29.49 -22.53 -16.03
C LEU A 12 30.15 -21.16 -16.18
N TRP A 13 31.48 -21.04 -16.09
CA TRP A 13 32.12 -19.72 -16.03
C TRP A 13 31.80 -18.82 -17.23
N LEU A 14 31.80 -19.34 -18.47
CA LEU A 14 31.43 -18.57 -19.66
C LEU A 14 29.99 -18.09 -19.61
N PHE A 15 29.08 -19.00 -19.22
CA PHE A 15 27.66 -18.67 -19.08
C PHE A 15 27.41 -17.64 -17.98
N LEU A 16 28.03 -17.81 -16.82
CA LEU A 16 27.92 -16.87 -15.70
C LEU A 16 28.52 -15.51 -16.05
N SER A 17 29.63 -15.48 -16.78
CA SER A 17 30.24 -14.23 -17.25
C SER A 17 29.35 -13.51 -18.25
N ALA A 18 28.74 -14.24 -19.21
CA ALA A 18 27.79 -13.67 -20.15
C ALA A 18 26.53 -13.15 -19.44
N LEU A 19 25.98 -13.91 -18.48
CA LEU A 19 24.83 -13.50 -17.69
C LEU A 19 25.15 -12.25 -16.84
N PHE A 20 26.34 -12.19 -16.24
CA PHE A 20 26.78 -11.02 -15.51
C PHE A 20 26.90 -9.79 -16.41
N ALA A 21 27.42 -9.95 -17.64
CA ALA A 21 27.46 -8.87 -18.63
C ALA A 21 26.04 -8.39 -19.03
N VAL A 22 25.08 -9.29 -19.19
CA VAL A 22 23.67 -8.94 -19.42
C VAL A 22 23.10 -8.14 -18.25
N LEU A 23 23.40 -8.53 -17.01
CA LEU A 23 22.99 -7.75 -15.84
C LEU A 23 23.63 -6.36 -15.85
N VAL A 24 24.93 -6.23 -16.17
CA VAL A 24 25.59 -4.91 -16.30
C VAL A 24 24.91 -4.04 -17.36
N LEU A 25 24.56 -4.59 -18.53
CA LEU A 25 23.82 -3.86 -19.56
C LEU A 25 22.45 -3.41 -19.06
N PHE A 26 21.71 -4.29 -18.39
CA PHE A 26 20.41 -3.94 -17.80
C PHE A 26 20.52 -2.85 -16.74
N PHE A 27 21.46 -2.95 -15.80
CA PHE A 27 21.64 -1.94 -14.75
C PHE A 27 22.15 -0.61 -15.29
N SER A 28 22.91 -0.63 -16.39
CA SER A 28 23.31 0.59 -17.11
C SER A 28 22.09 1.25 -17.77
N TRP A 29 21.24 0.48 -18.44
CA TRP A 29 19.97 0.98 -18.99
C TRP A 29 19.03 1.50 -17.89
N PHE A 30 18.88 0.75 -16.80
CA PHE A 30 18.08 1.15 -15.65
C PHE A 30 18.58 2.46 -15.05
N SER A 31 19.90 2.61 -14.91
CA SER A 31 20.49 3.87 -14.45
C SER A 31 20.11 5.01 -15.39
N PHE A 32 20.25 4.84 -16.71
CA PHE A 32 19.87 5.85 -17.69
C PHE A 32 18.38 6.24 -17.61
N ASP A 33 17.47 5.26 -17.55
CA ASP A 33 16.03 5.50 -17.40
C ASP A 33 15.71 6.22 -16.08
N PHE A 34 16.36 5.81 -15.00
CA PHE A 34 16.22 6.43 -13.68
C PHE A 34 16.68 7.89 -13.71
N PHE A 35 17.88 8.16 -14.25
CA PHE A 35 18.41 9.51 -14.46
C PHE A 35 17.45 10.36 -15.30
N PHE A 36 16.89 9.81 -16.38
CA PHE A 36 15.96 10.53 -17.25
C PHE A 36 14.68 10.92 -16.51
N LYS A 37 14.09 10.00 -15.73
CA LYS A 37 12.86 10.26 -14.95
C LYS A 37 13.05 11.38 -13.93
N PHE A 38 14.16 11.38 -13.21
CA PHE A 38 14.46 12.42 -12.22
C PHE A 38 14.71 13.78 -12.88
N ASN A 39 15.46 13.81 -13.99
CA ASN A 39 15.70 15.06 -14.72
C ASN A 39 14.46 15.60 -15.48
N ALA A 40 13.43 14.76 -15.71
CA ALA A 40 12.22 15.16 -16.40
C ALA A 40 11.14 15.76 -15.47
N ILE A 41 11.25 15.55 -14.15
CA ILE A 41 10.25 15.96 -13.16
C ILE A 41 10.89 16.87 -12.12
N HIS A 42 10.37 18.10 -12.01
CA HIS A 42 10.74 19.03 -10.95
C HIS A 42 9.52 19.46 -10.14
N PRO A 43 9.61 19.51 -8.79
CA PRO A 43 10.74 19.05 -7.96
C PRO A 43 10.82 17.51 -7.86
N GLU A 44 12.01 16.98 -7.58
CA GLU A 44 12.23 15.51 -7.49
C GLU A 44 11.43 14.86 -6.35
N ALA A 45 11.09 15.65 -5.32
CA ALA A 45 10.20 15.26 -4.23
C ALA A 45 8.85 14.69 -4.71
N VAL A 46 8.39 15.02 -5.93
CA VAL A 46 7.21 14.40 -6.54
C VAL A 46 7.42 12.89 -6.77
N ILE A 47 8.61 12.48 -7.18
CA ILE A 47 8.95 11.05 -7.35
C ILE A 47 9.00 10.36 -5.98
N TRP A 48 9.48 11.05 -4.94
CA TRP A 48 9.52 10.50 -3.59
C TRP A 48 8.11 10.33 -3.03
N TYR A 49 7.23 11.29 -3.29
CA TYR A 49 5.80 11.17 -2.97
C TYR A 49 5.19 9.93 -3.64
N GLN A 50 5.50 9.68 -4.91
CA GLN A 50 5.03 8.47 -5.60
C GLN A 50 5.59 7.18 -4.99
N TYR A 51 6.87 7.19 -4.59
CA TYR A 51 7.50 6.06 -3.92
C TYR A 51 6.80 5.75 -2.58
N VAL A 52 6.56 6.77 -1.76
CA VAL A 52 6.04 6.63 -0.40
C VAL A 52 4.54 6.34 -0.33
N PHE A 53 3.73 7.02 -1.15
CA PHE A 53 2.26 6.97 -1.05
C PHE A 53 1.58 6.09 -2.11
N PHE A 54 2.22 5.82 -3.24
CA PHE A 54 1.64 5.01 -4.32
C PHE A 54 2.36 3.67 -4.54
N GLU A 55 3.36 3.34 -3.72
CA GLU A 55 4.17 2.12 -3.85
C GLU A 55 4.77 1.94 -5.27
N ASN A 56 5.06 3.06 -5.94
CA ASN A 56 5.65 3.07 -7.26
C ASN A 56 7.17 3.01 -7.15
N GLU A 57 7.70 1.83 -6.83
CA GLU A 57 9.12 1.54 -6.63
C GLU A 57 9.82 1.26 -7.98
N PRO A 58 10.66 2.16 -8.51
CA PRO A 58 11.30 1.95 -9.82
C PRO A 58 12.16 0.69 -9.88
N GLU A 59 12.83 0.37 -8.77
CA GLU A 59 13.69 -0.81 -8.62
C GLU A 59 12.91 -2.12 -8.68
N ARG A 60 11.58 -2.11 -8.59
CA ARG A 60 10.75 -3.32 -8.66
C ARG A 60 10.96 -4.10 -9.97
N LEU A 61 11.33 -3.43 -11.05
CA LEU A 61 11.68 -4.09 -12.32
C LEU A 61 12.90 -5.01 -12.18
N THR A 62 13.84 -4.70 -11.28
CA THR A 62 15.04 -5.50 -11.03
C THR A 62 14.71 -6.90 -10.51
N LEU A 63 13.58 -7.06 -9.78
CA LEU A 63 13.11 -8.35 -9.29
C LEU A 63 12.97 -9.36 -10.43
N PHE A 64 12.26 -9.00 -11.51
CA PHE A 64 12.00 -9.91 -12.62
C PHE A 64 13.28 -10.31 -13.35
N VAL A 65 14.24 -9.39 -13.45
CA VAL A 65 15.53 -9.64 -14.09
C VAL A 65 16.38 -10.60 -13.27
N VAL A 66 16.49 -10.40 -11.96
CA VAL A 66 17.28 -11.27 -11.08
C VAL A 66 16.65 -12.66 -10.96
N VAL A 67 15.32 -12.74 -10.84
CA VAL A 67 14.61 -14.02 -10.84
C VAL A 67 14.90 -14.79 -12.14
N SER A 68 14.79 -14.12 -13.30
CA SER A 68 15.08 -14.72 -14.60
C SER A 68 16.53 -15.17 -14.72
N ALA A 69 17.47 -14.37 -14.21
CA ALA A 69 18.89 -14.72 -14.18
C ALA A 69 19.14 -15.98 -13.32
N PHE A 70 18.56 -16.06 -12.12
CA PHE A 70 18.80 -17.17 -11.20
C PHE A 70 18.14 -18.47 -11.67
N VAL A 71 16.95 -18.38 -12.29
CA VAL A 71 16.33 -19.52 -13.00
C VAL A 71 17.22 -19.99 -14.16
N SER A 72 17.82 -19.07 -14.92
CA SER A 72 18.74 -19.41 -16.00
C SER A 72 19.99 -20.12 -15.49
N VAL A 73 20.51 -19.73 -14.32
CA VAL A 73 21.58 -20.47 -13.63
C VAL A 73 21.13 -21.88 -13.25
N ALA A 74 19.92 -22.05 -12.70
CA ALA A 74 19.40 -23.39 -12.39
C ALA A 74 19.33 -24.28 -13.64
N LEU A 75 18.83 -23.75 -14.76
CA LEU A 75 18.75 -24.43 -16.05
C LEU A 75 20.15 -24.85 -16.54
N ALA A 76 21.08 -23.91 -16.62
CA ALA A 76 22.45 -24.19 -17.08
C ALA A 76 23.17 -25.20 -16.18
N GLN A 77 22.92 -25.15 -14.87
CA GLN A 77 23.55 -26.03 -13.90
C GLN A 77 23.00 -27.46 -13.96
N PHE A 78 21.68 -27.64 -13.95
CA PHE A 78 21.07 -28.97 -13.73
C PHE A 78 20.54 -29.66 -15.00
N LEU A 79 20.14 -28.91 -16.03
CA LEU A 79 19.60 -29.51 -17.26
C LEU A 79 20.61 -30.46 -17.94
N PRO A 80 21.90 -30.10 -18.10
CA PRO A 80 22.89 -31.01 -18.70
C PRO A 80 23.26 -32.20 -17.79
N GLN A 81 23.01 -32.07 -16.47
CA GLN A 81 23.34 -33.13 -15.52
C GLN A 81 22.27 -34.20 -15.44
N ARG A 82 21.03 -33.92 -15.85
CA ARG A 82 19.88 -34.83 -15.68
C ARG A 82 20.16 -36.29 -16.07
N ASN A 83 20.86 -36.50 -17.19
CA ASN A 83 21.21 -37.84 -17.69
C ASN A 83 22.50 -38.42 -17.09
N ARG A 84 23.31 -37.60 -16.41
CA ARG A 84 24.61 -37.95 -15.81
C ARG A 84 24.59 -38.01 -14.28
N ILE A 85 23.45 -37.73 -13.64
CA ILE A 85 23.28 -37.76 -12.17
C ILE A 85 23.62 -39.14 -11.59
N LYS A 86 23.29 -40.23 -12.29
CA LYS A 86 23.64 -41.59 -11.85
C LYS A 86 25.15 -41.74 -11.60
N CYS A 87 26.00 -41.24 -12.49
CA CYS A 87 27.45 -41.26 -12.33
C CYS A 87 27.93 -40.45 -11.11
N LEU A 88 27.30 -39.31 -10.83
CA LEU A 88 27.63 -38.48 -9.66
C LEU A 88 27.26 -39.17 -8.34
N LEU A 89 26.19 -39.97 -8.33
CA LEU A 89 25.70 -40.67 -7.15
C LEU A 89 26.54 -41.88 -6.72
N HIS A 90 27.47 -42.34 -7.57
CA HIS A 90 28.43 -43.40 -7.27
C HIS A 90 29.73 -42.90 -6.61
N LEU A 91 29.92 -41.59 -6.48
CA LEU A 91 31.05 -41.04 -5.74
C LEU A 91 30.97 -41.44 -4.26
N PRO A 92 32.11 -41.64 -3.56
CA PRO A 92 32.15 -41.99 -2.13
C PRO A 92 31.84 -40.78 -1.24
N ILE A 93 30.80 -40.03 -1.58
CA ILE A 93 30.34 -38.81 -0.92
C ILE A 93 28.82 -38.93 -0.78
N SER A 94 28.27 -38.52 0.36
CA SER A 94 26.82 -38.57 0.55
C SER A 94 26.10 -37.68 -0.47
N SER A 95 24.94 -38.14 -0.95
CA SER A 95 24.10 -37.42 -1.92
C SER A 95 23.76 -36.00 -1.44
N PHE A 96 23.56 -35.82 -0.13
CA PHE A 96 23.30 -34.52 0.48
C PHE A 96 24.49 -33.55 0.32
N LYS A 97 25.71 -34.02 0.61
CA LYS A 97 26.94 -33.22 0.44
C LYS A 97 27.14 -32.84 -1.03
N ILE A 98 26.87 -33.74 -1.97
CA ILE A 98 26.97 -33.43 -3.41
C ILE A 98 26.05 -32.27 -3.78
N LEU A 99 24.78 -32.33 -3.38
CA LEU A 99 23.80 -31.27 -3.65
C LEU A 99 24.22 -29.93 -3.02
N LEU A 100 24.65 -29.97 -1.75
CA LEU A 100 25.09 -28.79 -1.03
C LEU A 100 26.27 -28.09 -1.73
N TRP A 101 27.23 -28.84 -2.29
CA TRP A 101 28.34 -28.25 -3.04
C TRP A 101 27.90 -27.59 -4.37
N HIS A 102 26.87 -28.11 -5.04
CA HIS A 102 26.32 -27.47 -6.24
C HIS A 102 25.59 -26.18 -5.88
N TYR A 103 24.79 -26.19 -4.81
CA TYR A 103 24.12 -25.00 -4.31
C TYR A 103 25.10 -23.95 -3.81
N LEU A 104 26.16 -24.34 -3.09
CA LEU A 104 27.17 -23.41 -2.60
C LEU A 104 27.88 -22.68 -3.75
N PHE A 105 28.18 -23.37 -4.86
CA PHE A 105 28.76 -22.74 -6.04
C PHE A 105 27.86 -21.65 -6.62
N ALA A 106 26.56 -21.94 -6.80
CA ALA A 106 25.60 -20.95 -7.30
C ALA A 106 25.37 -19.81 -6.30
N LEU A 107 25.28 -20.11 -5.00
CA LEU A 107 25.12 -19.12 -3.93
C LEU A 107 26.28 -18.11 -3.91
N LEU A 108 27.52 -18.54 -4.13
CA LEU A 108 28.66 -17.61 -4.21
C LEU A 108 28.50 -16.62 -5.38
N TYR A 109 28.03 -17.08 -6.53
CA TYR A 109 27.70 -16.20 -7.65
C TYR A 109 26.52 -15.27 -7.31
N PHE A 110 25.49 -15.78 -6.64
CA PHE A 110 24.33 -14.95 -6.22
C PHE A 110 24.72 -13.87 -5.21
N VAL A 111 25.62 -14.18 -4.27
CA VAL A 111 26.18 -13.18 -3.34
C VAL A 111 26.98 -12.13 -4.10
N LEU A 112 27.76 -12.51 -5.11
CA LEU A 112 28.46 -11.54 -5.96
C LEU A 112 27.48 -10.61 -6.67
N VAL A 113 26.43 -11.15 -7.29
CA VAL A 113 25.36 -10.35 -7.94
C VAL A 113 24.69 -9.42 -6.91
N TRP A 114 24.34 -9.94 -5.74
CA TRP A 114 23.72 -9.16 -4.67
C TRP A 114 24.60 -7.97 -4.27
N LEU A 115 25.89 -8.20 -3.99
CA LEU A 115 26.79 -7.14 -3.52
C LEU A 115 27.08 -6.11 -4.60
N VAL A 116 27.40 -6.53 -5.83
CA VAL A 116 27.78 -5.61 -6.92
C VAL A 116 26.61 -4.73 -7.32
N PHE A 117 25.44 -5.33 -7.62
CA PHE A 117 24.29 -4.56 -8.08
C PHE A 117 23.54 -3.88 -6.93
N GLY A 118 23.66 -4.38 -5.70
CA GLY A 118 23.20 -3.68 -4.50
C GLY A 118 24.00 -2.40 -4.26
N LEU A 119 25.33 -2.45 -4.39
CA LEU A 119 26.17 -1.25 -4.32
C LEU A 119 25.85 -0.28 -5.46
N TRP A 120 25.61 -0.79 -6.67
CA TRP A 120 25.18 0.04 -7.81
C TRP A 120 23.88 0.79 -7.51
N LEU A 121 22.86 0.08 -7.04
CA LEU A 121 21.58 0.69 -6.65
C LEU A 121 21.73 1.68 -5.50
N LEU A 122 22.62 1.40 -4.53
CA LEU A 122 22.90 2.34 -3.45
C LEU A 122 23.51 3.64 -3.96
N VAL A 123 24.54 3.54 -4.81
CA VAL A 123 25.19 4.72 -5.41
C VAL A 123 24.21 5.54 -6.24
N LEU A 124 23.33 4.85 -6.99
CA LEU A 124 22.30 5.52 -7.79
C LEU A 124 21.23 6.18 -6.90
N SER A 125 20.73 5.49 -5.88
CA SER A 125 19.66 5.99 -5.01
C SER A 125 20.12 7.15 -4.14
N VAL A 126 21.30 7.10 -3.53
CA VAL A 126 21.81 8.18 -2.66
C VAL A 126 22.00 9.49 -3.42
N LYS A 127 22.12 9.46 -4.75
CA LYS A 127 22.21 10.66 -5.58
C LYS A 127 20.89 11.43 -5.73
N PHE A 128 19.75 10.75 -5.60
CA PHE A 128 18.43 11.27 -5.98
C PHE A 128 17.37 11.14 -4.91
N TYR A 129 17.62 10.27 -3.94
CA TYR A 129 16.71 9.97 -2.86
C TYR A 129 17.35 10.34 -1.52
N PRO A 130 16.54 10.80 -0.56
CA PRO A 130 16.91 10.84 0.85
C PRO A 130 17.51 9.50 1.29
N ASP A 131 18.46 9.55 2.20
CA ASP A 131 19.09 8.36 2.81
C ASP A 131 18.05 7.34 3.30
N ILE A 132 16.92 7.80 3.85
CA ILE A 132 15.84 6.93 4.32
C ILE A 132 15.19 6.12 3.18
N ILE A 133 14.95 6.71 2.01
CA ILE A 133 14.40 5.98 0.86
C ILE A 133 15.46 5.04 0.29
N SER A 134 16.72 5.51 0.21
CA SER A 134 17.86 4.70 -0.25
C SER A 134 18.06 3.42 0.58
N ILE A 135 17.81 3.47 1.89
CA ILE A 135 17.80 2.28 2.76
C ILE A 135 16.69 1.29 2.35
N TYR A 136 15.49 1.77 2.02
CA TYR A 136 14.38 0.90 1.60
C TYR A 136 14.65 0.28 0.22
N VAL A 137 15.27 1.01 -0.71
CA VAL A 137 15.73 0.44 -1.99
C VAL A 137 16.66 -0.76 -1.77
N LEU A 138 17.59 -0.66 -0.80
CA LEU A 138 18.48 -1.78 -0.44
C LEU A 138 17.76 -2.95 0.24
N ILE A 139 16.78 -2.66 1.10
CA ILE A 139 15.94 -3.69 1.74
C ILE A 139 15.16 -4.45 0.66
N ASN A 140 14.54 -3.73 -0.26
CA ASN A 140 13.80 -4.29 -1.40
C ASN A 140 14.72 -5.14 -2.29
N TRP A 141 15.90 -4.63 -2.65
CA TRP A 141 16.89 -5.40 -3.42
C TRP A 141 17.29 -6.71 -2.74
N SER A 142 17.55 -6.65 -1.43
CA SER A 142 17.91 -7.82 -0.63
C SER A 142 16.77 -8.84 -0.59
N TYR A 143 15.53 -8.35 -0.44
CA TYR A 143 14.33 -9.17 -0.53
C TYR A 143 14.20 -9.83 -1.92
N TYR A 144 14.42 -9.10 -3.02
CA TYR A 144 14.36 -9.64 -4.39
C TYR A 144 15.42 -10.71 -4.65
N CYS A 145 16.65 -10.51 -4.16
CA CYS A 145 17.71 -11.50 -4.24
C CYS A 145 17.33 -12.77 -3.47
N PHE A 146 16.80 -12.63 -2.25
CA PHE A 146 16.39 -13.77 -1.43
C PHE A 146 15.26 -14.58 -2.08
N CYS A 147 14.27 -13.87 -2.64
CA CYS A 147 13.20 -14.45 -3.44
C CYS A 147 13.75 -15.28 -4.61
N SER A 148 14.71 -14.71 -5.34
CA SER A 148 15.35 -15.36 -6.48
C SER A 148 16.11 -16.63 -6.09
N VAL A 149 16.75 -16.67 -4.90
CA VAL A 149 17.40 -17.88 -4.37
C VAL A 149 16.36 -18.98 -4.11
N ILE A 150 15.23 -18.66 -3.50
CA ILE A 150 14.16 -19.62 -3.24
C ILE A 150 13.66 -20.22 -4.56
N ILE A 151 13.41 -19.36 -5.56
CA ILE A 151 12.96 -19.80 -6.90
C ILE A 151 14.01 -20.69 -7.56
N TYR A 152 15.30 -20.36 -7.46
CA TYR A 152 16.39 -21.22 -7.92
C TYR A 152 16.35 -22.61 -7.26
N LEU A 153 16.11 -22.69 -5.95
CA LEU A 153 16.04 -23.96 -5.23
C LEU A 153 14.88 -24.83 -5.75
N PHE A 154 13.69 -24.26 -5.92
CA PHE A 154 12.54 -24.98 -6.50
C PHE A 154 12.78 -25.37 -7.96
N ALA A 155 13.35 -24.49 -8.78
CA ALA A 155 13.72 -24.79 -10.16
C ALA A 155 14.72 -25.95 -10.22
N SER A 156 15.72 -25.97 -9.33
CA SER A 156 16.68 -27.07 -9.24
C SER A 156 16.02 -28.40 -8.89
N ALA A 157 15.04 -28.38 -7.96
CA ALA A 157 14.32 -29.57 -7.56
C ALA A 157 13.51 -30.17 -8.72
N ILE A 158 12.85 -29.32 -9.52
CA ILE A 158 12.11 -29.73 -10.72
C ILE A 158 13.06 -30.36 -11.74
N LEU A 159 14.21 -29.73 -12.00
CA LEU A 159 15.17 -30.18 -13.02
C LEU A 159 15.88 -31.49 -12.65
N LEU A 160 16.14 -31.70 -11.35
CA LEU A 160 16.80 -32.89 -10.83
C LEU A 160 15.90 -34.12 -10.82
N ASP A 161 14.58 -33.93 -10.85
CA ASP A 161 13.61 -35.00 -10.69
C ASP A 161 13.63 -35.99 -11.88
N MET A 162 13.78 -37.29 -11.58
CA MET A 162 13.74 -38.34 -12.60
C MET A 162 12.34 -38.48 -13.23
N PHE A 163 11.29 -38.35 -12.43
CA PHE A 163 9.92 -38.62 -12.85
C PHE A 163 9.27 -37.38 -13.43
N VAL A 164 9.15 -37.32 -14.76
CA VAL A 164 8.60 -36.17 -15.50
C VAL A 164 7.23 -35.73 -14.96
N ARG A 165 6.34 -36.67 -14.62
CA ARG A 165 5.01 -36.35 -14.06
C ARG A 165 5.10 -35.65 -12.70
N ARG A 166 5.99 -36.10 -11.81
CA ARG A 166 6.20 -35.48 -10.50
C ARG A 166 6.86 -34.11 -10.64
N ALA A 167 7.84 -34.00 -11.54
CA ALA A 167 8.46 -32.73 -11.90
C ALA A 167 7.44 -31.71 -12.42
N ALA A 168 6.48 -32.14 -13.26
CA ALA A 168 5.43 -31.27 -13.78
C ALA A 168 4.49 -30.75 -12.68
N ILE A 169 4.06 -31.62 -11.75
CA ILE A 169 3.23 -31.22 -10.61
C ILE A 169 3.99 -30.23 -9.71
N PHE A 170 5.25 -30.53 -9.38
CA PHE A 170 6.09 -29.60 -8.63
C PHE A 170 6.34 -28.29 -9.37
N GLY A 171 6.41 -28.32 -10.70
CA GLY A 171 6.49 -27.13 -11.55
C GLY A 171 5.29 -26.21 -11.36
N VAL A 172 4.07 -26.76 -11.37
CA VAL A 172 2.84 -25.98 -11.13
C VAL A 172 2.84 -25.40 -9.72
N VAL A 173 3.16 -26.21 -8.71
CA VAL A 173 3.22 -25.77 -7.30
C VAL A 173 4.27 -24.68 -7.11
N ALA A 174 5.47 -24.85 -7.66
CA ALA A 174 6.54 -23.86 -7.58
C ALA A 174 6.14 -22.56 -8.28
N ALA A 175 5.48 -22.63 -9.46
CA ALA A 175 4.99 -21.43 -10.14
C ALA A 175 3.98 -20.65 -9.29
N LEU A 176 3.04 -21.35 -8.63
CA LEU A 176 2.10 -20.72 -7.70
C LEU A 176 2.82 -20.09 -6.50
N VAL A 177 3.79 -20.79 -5.92
CA VAL A 177 4.64 -20.25 -4.83
C VAL A 177 5.40 -19.01 -5.30
N CYS A 178 5.97 -19.01 -6.51
CA CYS A 178 6.67 -17.85 -7.08
C CYS A 178 5.75 -16.63 -7.17
N VAL A 179 4.53 -16.81 -7.67
CA VAL A 179 3.54 -15.71 -7.78
C VAL A 179 3.21 -15.17 -6.38
N ILE A 180 2.90 -16.06 -5.43
CA ILE A 180 2.56 -15.64 -4.06
C ILE A 180 3.73 -14.93 -3.39
N LEU A 181 4.95 -15.45 -3.57
CA LEU A 181 6.17 -14.92 -2.98
C LEU A 181 6.53 -13.55 -3.57
N ILE A 182 6.36 -13.32 -4.88
CA ILE A 182 6.67 -12.03 -5.51
C ILE A 182 5.69 -10.93 -5.09
N PHE A 183 4.42 -11.27 -4.83
CA PHE A 183 3.36 -10.27 -4.68
C PHE A 183 2.79 -10.14 -3.26
N TYR A 184 2.88 -11.18 -2.40
CA TYR A 184 2.09 -11.24 -1.17
C TYR A 184 2.87 -11.66 0.10
N ILE A 185 4.06 -12.26 0.00
CA ILE A 185 4.81 -12.70 1.19
C ILE A 185 5.86 -11.69 1.63
N ASN A 186 5.59 -10.90 2.66
CA ASN A 186 6.63 -10.03 3.26
C ASN A 186 7.25 -10.60 4.56
N SER A 187 6.90 -11.84 4.95
CA SER A 187 7.38 -12.45 6.19
C SER A 187 8.73 -13.15 6.02
N PHE A 188 9.77 -12.63 6.68
CA PHE A 188 11.11 -13.21 6.70
C PHE A 188 11.11 -14.70 7.10
N PHE A 189 10.35 -15.08 8.14
CA PHE A 189 10.28 -16.46 8.61
C PHE A 189 9.69 -17.41 7.57
N LEU A 190 8.66 -16.97 6.83
CA LEU A 190 8.07 -17.76 5.75
C LEU A 190 9.05 -17.95 4.60
N LEU A 191 9.81 -16.90 4.23
CA LEU A 191 10.83 -17.01 3.18
C LEU A 191 11.92 -18.01 3.58
N VAL A 192 12.41 -17.95 4.83
CA VAL A 192 13.41 -18.90 5.34
C VAL A 192 12.86 -20.33 5.32
N ALA A 193 11.61 -20.54 5.76
CA ALA A 193 10.96 -21.84 5.73
C ALA A 193 10.81 -22.38 4.28
N LEU A 194 10.47 -21.52 3.33
CA LEU A 194 10.40 -21.88 1.91
C LEU A 194 11.76 -22.25 1.32
N ALA A 195 12.83 -21.55 1.71
CA ALA A 195 14.20 -21.91 1.30
C ALA A 195 14.57 -23.33 1.79
N PHE A 196 14.27 -23.66 3.06
CA PHE A 196 14.46 -25.01 3.58
C PHE A 196 13.63 -26.06 2.83
N SER A 197 12.36 -25.77 2.55
CA SER A 197 11.50 -26.65 1.75
C SER A 197 12.08 -26.90 0.36
N GLY A 198 12.58 -25.86 -0.32
CA GLY A 198 13.26 -25.97 -1.62
C GLY A 198 14.47 -26.92 -1.57
N ILE A 199 15.31 -26.82 -0.53
CA ILE A 199 16.45 -27.72 -0.32
C ILE A 199 15.98 -29.17 -0.10
N ILE A 200 14.93 -29.36 0.71
CA ILE A 200 14.35 -30.69 0.99
C ILE A 200 13.82 -31.32 -0.30
N PHE A 201 13.09 -30.56 -1.13
CA PHE A 201 12.61 -31.04 -2.42
C PHE A 201 13.76 -31.36 -3.38
N GLY A 202 14.78 -30.52 -3.45
CA GLY A 202 15.98 -30.79 -4.26
C GLY A 202 16.69 -32.07 -3.85
N PHE A 203 16.79 -32.32 -2.54
CA PHE A 203 17.39 -33.54 -2.03
C PHE A 203 16.53 -34.78 -2.32
N ASN A 204 15.21 -34.69 -2.17
CA ASN A 204 14.30 -35.77 -2.52
C ASN A 204 14.32 -36.08 -4.02
N ALA A 205 14.40 -35.05 -4.88
CA ALA A 205 14.55 -35.19 -6.32
C ALA A 205 15.85 -35.96 -6.67
N LEU A 206 16.96 -35.63 -5.99
CA LEU A 206 18.22 -36.36 -6.16
C LEU A 206 18.12 -37.83 -5.71
N LEU A 207 17.47 -38.11 -4.57
CA LEU A 207 17.27 -39.47 -4.07
C LEU A 207 16.43 -40.33 -5.00
N SER A 208 15.52 -39.73 -5.76
CA SER A 208 14.69 -40.47 -6.71
C SER A 208 15.50 -41.20 -7.79
N HIS A 209 16.73 -40.76 -8.08
CA HIS A 209 17.69 -41.46 -8.94
C HIS A 209 18.16 -42.80 -8.39
N LYS A 210 18.06 -42.99 -7.08
CA LYS A 210 18.29 -44.27 -6.40
C LYS A 210 17.00 -45.07 -6.17
N GLN A 211 15.87 -44.61 -6.72
CA GLN A 211 14.52 -45.14 -6.43
C GLN A 211 14.17 -45.12 -4.94
N ILE A 212 14.81 -44.24 -4.16
CA ILE A 212 14.58 -44.03 -2.73
C ILE A 212 13.93 -42.65 -2.56
N SER A 213 13.02 -42.52 -1.60
CA SER A 213 12.48 -41.24 -1.15
C SER A 213 13.06 -40.84 0.20
N LEU A 214 12.97 -39.56 0.52
CA LEU A 214 13.29 -39.06 1.85
C LEU A 214 12.39 -39.72 2.91
N LYS A 215 12.86 -39.77 4.17
CA LYS A 215 12.00 -40.14 5.30
C LYS A 215 10.72 -39.30 5.30
N LEU A 216 9.60 -39.90 5.68
CA LEU A 216 8.27 -39.31 5.57
C LEU A 216 8.16 -37.94 6.27
N VAL A 217 8.78 -37.79 7.45
CA VAL A 217 8.65 -36.60 8.30
C VAL A 217 9.19 -35.30 7.66
N PRO A 218 10.48 -35.19 7.26
CA PRO A 218 11.00 -33.95 6.68
C PRO A 218 10.33 -33.59 5.35
N PHE A 219 9.95 -34.58 4.55
CA PHE A 219 9.22 -34.34 3.30
C PHE A 219 7.80 -33.82 3.56
N PHE A 220 7.09 -34.40 4.53
CA PHE A 220 5.77 -33.95 4.92
C PHE A 220 5.79 -32.52 5.47
N LEU A 221 6.77 -32.17 6.29
CA LEU A 221 6.95 -30.81 6.80
C LEU A 221 7.14 -29.79 5.66
N ALA A 222 7.99 -30.11 4.67
CA ALA A 222 8.19 -29.23 3.51
C ALA A 222 6.89 -29.03 2.70
N CYS A 223 6.13 -30.11 2.48
CA CYS A 223 4.81 -30.04 1.83
C CYS A 223 3.82 -29.20 2.66
N ALA A 224 3.79 -29.37 3.97
CA ALA A 224 2.92 -28.60 4.86
C ALA A 224 3.25 -27.10 4.83
N THR A 225 4.53 -26.72 4.83
CA THR A 225 4.97 -25.33 4.69
C THR A 225 4.51 -24.73 3.35
N VAL A 226 4.71 -25.45 2.24
CA VAL A 226 4.25 -24.97 0.93
C VAL A 226 2.74 -24.84 0.89
N SER A 227 2.00 -25.83 1.42
CA SER A 227 0.54 -25.78 1.48
C SER A 227 0.07 -24.57 2.29
N LEU A 228 0.67 -24.31 3.45
CA LEU A 228 0.32 -23.16 4.29
C LEU A 228 0.53 -21.84 3.54
N VAL A 229 1.65 -21.69 2.84
CA VAL A 229 1.95 -20.50 2.03
C VAL A 229 0.94 -20.33 0.90
N LEU A 230 0.60 -21.42 0.19
CA LEU A 230 -0.42 -21.38 -0.87
C LEU A 230 -1.80 -21.01 -0.32
N SER A 231 -2.18 -21.53 0.84
CA SER A 231 -3.45 -21.21 1.48
C SER A 231 -3.54 -19.75 1.94
N ILE A 232 -2.50 -19.25 2.63
CA ILE A 232 -2.46 -17.86 3.09
C ILE A 232 -2.44 -16.90 1.88
N GLY A 233 -1.51 -17.10 0.95
CA GLY A 233 -1.39 -16.23 -0.22
C GLY A 233 -2.60 -16.31 -1.16
N GLY A 234 -3.17 -17.51 -1.33
CA GLY A 234 -4.40 -17.70 -2.10
C GLY A 234 -5.60 -16.99 -1.47
N TYR A 235 -5.71 -16.99 -0.15
CA TYR A 235 -6.75 -16.25 0.57
C TYR A 235 -6.60 -14.73 0.40
N GLU A 236 -5.38 -14.19 0.52
CA GLU A 236 -5.14 -12.75 0.29
C GLU A 236 -5.46 -12.35 -1.16
N ILE A 237 -5.02 -13.14 -2.16
CA ILE A 237 -5.37 -12.90 -3.58
C ILE A 237 -6.88 -12.91 -3.78
N PHE A 238 -7.58 -13.88 -3.19
CA PHE A 238 -9.03 -13.98 -3.27
C PHE A 238 -9.69 -12.74 -2.66
N LYS A 239 -9.29 -12.35 -1.45
CA LYS A 239 -9.80 -11.19 -0.75
C LYS A 239 -9.56 -9.88 -1.51
N ASP A 240 -8.39 -9.72 -2.13
CA ASP A 240 -8.03 -8.48 -2.80
C ASP A 240 -8.69 -8.32 -4.17
N LYS A 241 -8.70 -9.40 -4.97
CA LYS A 241 -9.10 -9.36 -6.39
C LYS A 241 -10.51 -9.88 -6.67
N PHE A 242 -11.01 -10.81 -5.87
CA PHE A 242 -12.23 -11.57 -6.18
C PHE A 242 -13.35 -11.40 -5.16
N ALA A 243 -13.04 -11.06 -3.91
CA ALA A 243 -14.07 -10.73 -2.95
C ALA A 243 -14.82 -9.50 -3.49
N ASP A 244 -16.13 -9.66 -3.68
CA ASP A 244 -17.00 -8.62 -4.19
C ASP A 244 -17.02 -7.46 -3.18
N LYS A 245 -16.28 -6.40 -3.50
CA LYS A 245 -16.21 -5.16 -2.73
C LYS A 245 -17.37 -4.22 -3.08
N SER A 246 -18.32 -4.64 -3.93
CA SER A 246 -19.45 -3.80 -4.27
C SER A 246 -20.34 -3.59 -3.05
N GLU A 247 -20.64 -2.31 -2.77
CA GLU A 247 -21.58 -1.94 -1.72
C GLU A 247 -22.95 -2.51 -2.10
N ARG A 248 -23.50 -3.33 -1.20
CA ARG A 248 -24.83 -3.89 -1.41
C ARG A 248 -25.90 -2.82 -1.28
N TYR A 249 -25.74 -1.88 -0.35
CA TYR A 249 -26.72 -0.82 -0.12
C TYR A 249 -26.06 0.57 -0.20
N TYR A 250 -26.67 1.44 -1.00
CA TYR A 250 -26.36 2.88 -1.00
C TYR A 250 -27.53 3.63 -0.38
N ILE A 251 -27.40 4.00 0.88
CA ILE A 251 -28.45 4.68 1.64
C ILE A 251 -28.32 6.19 1.47
N PHE A 252 -29.43 6.90 1.26
CA PHE A 252 -29.51 8.36 1.13
C PHE A 252 -30.72 8.89 1.89
N TYR A 253 -30.60 10.06 2.49
CA TYR A 253 -31.76 10.74 3.05
C TYR A 253 -32.51 11.48 1.95
N SER A 254 -33.84 11.30 1.86
CA SER A 254 -34.69 12.05 0.95
C SER A 254 -35.29 13.25 1.69
N PRO A 255 -34.92 14.49 1.30
CA PRO A 255 -35.55 15.69 1.84
C PRO A 255 -37.05 15.77 1.56
N SER A 256 -37.48 15.28 0.40
CA SER A 256 -38.88 15.32 -0.05
C SER A 256 -39.76 14.38 0.76
N LEU A 257 -39.28 13.16 1.02
CA LEU A 257 -40.03 12.13 1.76
C LEU A 257 -39.77 12.16 3.27
N LYS A 258 -38.74 12.88 3.72
CA LYS A 258 -38.25 12.92 5.11
C LYS A 258 -37.89 11.55 5.68
N GLU A 259 -37.42 10.65 4.82
CA GLU A 259 -37.01 9.30 5.19
C GLU A 259 -35.76 8.86 4.41
N PHE A 260 -35.15 7.75 4.85
CA PHE A 260 -34.05 7.15 4.12
C PHE A 260 -34.56 6.26 2.98
N ILE A 261 -33.96 6.45 1.81
CA ILE A 261 -34.16 5.63 0.63
C ILE A 261 -32.81 5.04 0.20
N TYR A 262 -32.83 3.88 -0.44
CA TYR A 262 -31.61 3.17 -0.78
C TYR A 262 -31.69 2.48 -2.13
N GLN A 263 -30.52 2.38 -2.76
CA GLN A 263 -30.26 1.53 -3.90
C GLN A 263 -29.63 0.23 -3.39
N GLU A 264 -30.28 -0.90 -3.65
CA GLU A 264 -29.78 -2.24 -3.38
C GLU A 264 -29.16 -2.83 -4.65
N ASN A 265 -27.89 -3.21 -4.58
CA ASN A 265 -27.20 -3.94 -5.63
C ASN A 265 -27.60 -5.43 -5.57
N LEU A 266 -28.23 -5.92 -6.63
CA LEU A 266 -28.66 -7.32 -6.77
C LEU A 266 -27.62 -8.16 -7.54
N GLY A 267 -26.46 -7.59 -7.85
CA GLY A 267 -25.40 -8.19 -8.64
C GLY A 267 -25.38 -7.66 -10.08
N GLY A 268 -24.18 -7.53 -10.66
CA GLY A 268 -23.99 -7.00 -12.00
C GLY A 268 -24.44 -5.54 -12.12
N HIS A 269 -25.28 -5.24 -13.11
CA HIS A 269 -25.86 -3.91 -13.33
C HIS A 269 -27.34 -3.82 -12.89
N TYR A 270 -27.79 -4.73 -12.03
CA TYR A 270 -29.18 -4.76 -11.56
C TYR A 270 -29.30 -4.12 -10.18
N PHE A 271 -30.18 -3.13 -10.10
CA PHE A 271 -30.44 -2.39 -8.87
C PHE A 271 -31.92 -2.38 -8.53
N ALA A 272 -32.23 -2.56 -7.24
CA ALA A 272 -33.56 -2.27 -6.71
C ALA A 272 -33.52 -0.95 -5.93
N TYR A 273 -34.56 -0.14 -6.09
CA TYR A 273 -34.67 1.15 -5.43
C TYR A 273 -35.82 1.10 -4.44
N LYS A 274 -35.53 1.32 -3.15
CA LYS A 274 -36.49 1.12 -2.07
C LYS A 274 -36.39 2.22 -1.02
N SER A 275 -37.43 2.35 -0.21
CA SER A 275 -37.43 3.14 1.01
C SER A 275 -37.33 2.24 2.24
N VAL A 276 -36.83 2.78 3.35
CA VAL A 276 -36.85 2.10 4.65
C VAL A 276 -38.28 1.83 5.13
N SER A 277 -39.27 2.65 4.72
CA SER A 277 -40.70 2.41 4.99
C SER A 277 -41.33 1.31 4.11
N GLY A 278 -40.59 0.77 3.13
CA GLY A 278 -41.05 -0.30 2.24
C GLY A 278 -41.60 0.15 0.88
N LYS A 279 -41.65 1.45 0.58
CA LYS A 279 -41.95 1.96 -0.77
C LYS A 279 -40.92 1.41 -1.77
N VAL A 280 -41.37 0.85 -2.89
CA VAL A 280 -40.50 0.41 -3.99
C VAL A 280 -40.66 1.39 -5.16
N PHE A 281 -39.54 1.92 -5.65
CA PHE A 281 -39.54 2.78 -6.83
C PHE A 281 -39.49 1.93 -8.10
N GLN A 282 -40.27 2.30 -9.11
CA GLN A 282 -40.41 1.51 -10.34
C GLN A 282 -39.14 1.56 -11.20
N ASN A 283 -38.41 2.67 -11.14
CA ASN A 283 -37.21 2.90 -11.91
C ASN A 283 -36.25 3.84 -11.16
N GLU A 284 -35.03 3.95 -11.69
CA GLU A 284 -33.97 4.81 -11.14
C GLU A 284 -34.33 6.30 -11.16
N LEU A 285 -35.09 6.74 -12.17
CA LEU A 285 -35.49 8.14 -12.32
C LEU A 285 -36.43 8.57 -11.19
N ASP A 286 -37.41 7.75 -10.84
CA ASP A 286 -38.33 7.98 -9.73
C ASP A 286 -37.57 8.08 -8.40
N TYR A 287 -36.60 7.19 -8.18
CA TYR A 287 -35.72 7.22 -7.03
C TYR A 287 -34.88 8.51 -6.94
N LYS A 288 -34.20 8.87 -8.02
CA LYS A 288 -33.34 10.08 -8.09
C LYS A 288 -34.14 11.36 -7.89
N ASN A 289 -35.40 11.39 -8.36
CA ASN A 289 -36.28 12.55 -8.19
C ASN A 289 -36.57 12.87 -6.72
N GLU A 290 -36.50 11.88 -5.82
CA GLU A 290 -36.69 12.07 -4.38
C GLU A 290 -35.42 12.56 -3.66
N LEU A 291 -34.28 12.58 -4.34
CA LEU A 291 -32.97 12.96 -3.81
C LEU A 291 -32.53 14.32 -4.34
N ALA A 292 -33.33 15.33 -3.97
CA ALA A 292 -33.26 16.69 -4.50
C ALA A 292 -31.85 17.30 -4.55
N PHE A 293 -31.02 17.04 -3.53
CA PHE A 293 -29.67 17.61 -3.45
C PHE A 293 -28.58 16.69 -4.02
N ASN A 294 -28.69 15.37 -3.87
CA ASN A 294 -27.66 14.43 -4.32
C ASN A 294 -27.63 14.29 -5.85
N TYR A 295 -28.81 14.34 -6.48
CA TYR A 295 -29.01 14.18 -7.93
C TYR A 295 -29.58 15.45 -8.59
N PHE A 296 -29.21 16.63 -8.07
CA PHE A 296 -29.70 17.92 -8.59
C PHE A 296 -29.39 18.15 -10.09
N MET A 297 -28.31 17.55 -10.62
CA MET A 297 -27.99 17.64 -12.05
C MET A 297 -29.01 16.89 -12.92
N ASP A 298 -29.52 15.75 -12.45
CA ASP A 298 -30.61 15.04 -13.13
C ASP A 298 -31.89 15.87 -13.09
N LEU A 299 -32.17 16.54 -11.96
CA LEU A 299 -33.30 17.46 -11.83
C LEU A 299 -33.16 18.69 -12.74
N LYS A 300 -31.94 19.24 -12.87
CA LYS A 300 -31.64 20.33 -13.81
C LYS A 300 -31.97 19.93 -15.24
N GLN A 301 -31.50 18.76 -15.67
CA GLN A 301 -31.73 18.25 -17.03
C GLN A 301 -33.22 18.03 -17.31
N GLN A 302 -33.99 17.67 -16.28
CA GLN A 302 -35.43 17.53 -16.35
C GLN A 302 -36.20 18.86 -16.25
N GLY A 303 -35.52 19.99 -16.06
CA GLY A 303 -36.17 21.30 -15.88
C GLY A 303 -36.88 21.47 -14.52
N LYS A 304 -36.49 20.69 -13.50
CA LYS A 304 -37.10 20.64 -12.16
C LYS A 304 -36.36 21.48 -11.10
N LEU A 305 -35.31 22.22 -11.47
CA LEU A 305 -34.68 23.21 -10.61
C LEU A 305 -35.27 24.61 -10.87
N PRO A 306 -35.38 25.47 -9.84
CA PRO A 306 -35.00 25.25 -8.45
C PRO A 306 -35.99 24.32 -7.69
N VAL A 307 -35.52 23.68 -6.62
CA VAL A 307 -36.34 22.79 -5.78
C VAL A 307 -36.77 23.47 -4.50
N THR A 308 -37.99 23.21 -4.03
CA THR A 308 -38.50 23.74 -2.76
C THR A 308 -38.55 22.63 -1.71
N ILE A 309 -37.76 22.77 -0.64
CA ILE A 309 -37.69 21.83 0.49
C ILE A 309 -38.00 22.60 1.78
N ASP A 310 -38.97 22.11 2.56
CA ASP A 310 -39.45 22.74 3.80
C ASP A 310 -39.74 24.25 3.65
N GLY A 311 -40.37 24.64 2.54
CA GLY A 311 -40.76 26.02 2.26
C GLY A 311 -39.64 26.94 1.77
N LYS A 312 -38.39 26.46 1.66
CA LYS A 312 -37.26 27.21 1.09
C LYS A 312 -36.91 26.69 -0.31
N THR A 313 -36.75 27.62 -1.24
CA THR A 313 -36.34 27.34 -2.62
C THR A 313 -34.82 27.34 -2.71
N TYR A 314 -34.25 26.32 -3.37
CA TYR A 314 -32.82 26.15 -3.57
C TYR A 314 -32.50 26.13 -5.07
N SER A 315 -31.67 27.07 -5.48
CA SER A 315 -31.11 27.18 -6.83
C SER A 315 -29.96 26.20 -7.06
N GLU A 316 -29.58 26.01 -8.33
CA GLU A 316 -28.39 25.23 -8.69
C GLU A 316 -27.13 25.74 -7.98
N ASN A 317 -26.95 27.06 -7.94
CA ASN A 317 -25.75 27.68 -7.38
C ASN A 317 -25.66 27.45 -5.86
N GLU A 318 -26.78 27.53 -5.15
CA GLU A 318 -26.83 27.26 -3.70
C GLU A 318 -26.53 25.79 -3.39
N ILE A 319 -27.09 24.86 -4.16
CA ILE A 319 -26.81 23.42 -4.01
C ILE A 319 -25.33 23.14 -4.30
N ARG A 320 -24.78 23.72 -5.36
CA ARG A 320 -23.37 23.54 -5.74
C ARG A 320 -22.42 24.11 -4.69
N ALA A 321 -22.69 25.32 -4.19
CA ALA A 321 -21.83 26.01 -3.23
C ALA A 321 -21.82 25.35 -1.84
N SER A 322 -22.90 24.64 -1.47
CA SER A 322 -23.02 23.98 -0.16
C SER A 322 -22.52 22.54 -0.16
N ARG A 323 -22.29 21.95 -1.34
CA ARG A 323 -21.95 20.54 -1.48
C ARG A 323 -20.51 20.28 -1.05
N MET A 324 -20.35 19.33 -0.14
CA MET A 324 -19.05 18.79 0.27
C MET A 324 -19.20 17.28 0.45
N SER A 325 -18.14 16.53 0.15
CA SER A 325 -18.09 15.12 0.50
C SER A 325 -16.72 14.78 1.09
N MET A 326 -16.74 14.01 2.17
CA MET A 326 -15.56 13.40 2.77
C MET A 326 -15.71 11.89 2.63
N THR A 327 -14.63 11.18 2.31
CA THR A 327 -14.62 9.72 2.35
C THR A 327 -13.33 9.29 3.02
N LEU A 328 -13.47 8.39 3.99
CA LEU A 328 -12.35 7.68 4.59
C LEU A 328 -12.55 6.20 4.30
N SER A 329 -11.68 5.66 3.44
CA SER A 329 -11.68 4.22 3.14
C SER A 329 -10.93 3.42 4.22
N GLN A 330 -11.17 2.10 4.25
CA GLN A 330 -10.55 1.20 5.23
C GLN A 330 -9.01 1.29 5.25
N ASN A 331 -8.38 1.47 4.09
CA ASN A 331 -6.93 1.44 3.95
C ASN A 331 -6.26 2.82 4.08
N GLU A 332 -7.02 3.92 3.93
CA GLU A 332 -6.48 5.29 4.02
C GLU A 332 -6.02 5.66 5.44
N ALA A 333 -6.48 4.92 6.45
CA ALA A 333 -6.03 5.11 7.83
C ALA A 333 -4.62 4.55 8.10
N ASN A 334 -4.06 3.76 7.17
CA ASN A 334 -2.74 3.18 7.36
C ASN A 334 -1.64 4.19 7.03
N PRO A 335 -0.64 4.38 7.92
CA PRO A 335 0.48 5.24 7.60
C PRO A 335 1.34 4.64 6.46
N PRO A 336 2.02 5.49 5.67
CA PRO A 336 2.99 5.02 4.68
C PRO A 336 4.13 4.22 5.33
N LYS A 337 4.73 3.30 4.56
CA LYS A 337 5.86 2.45 5.01
C LYS A 337 7.07 3.27 5.47
N ILE A 338 7.26 4.43 4.86
CA ILE A 338 8.29 5.41 5.21
C ILE A 338 7.56 6.64 5.74
N PRO A 339 7.77 7.07 7.00
CA PRO A 339 7.08 8.22 7.58
C PRO A 339 7.69 9.55 7.09
N LEU A 340 7.69 9.74 5.78
CA LEU A 340 8.20 10.91 5.06
C LEU A 340 7.04 11.59 4.33
N TYR A 341 6.71 12.81 4.72
CA TYR A 341 5.50 13.50 4.27
C TYR A 341 5.84 14.81 3.56
N PRO A 342 5.09 15.20 2.51
CA PRO A 342 5.31 16.47 1.85
C PRO A 342 5.01 17.64 2.80
N LEU A 343 5.91 18.61 2.86
CA LEU A 343 5.72 19.86 3.57
C LEU A 343 5.50 20.97 2.55
N PHE A 344 4.22 21.32 2.34
CA PHE A 344 3.89 22.40 1.42
C PHE A 344 4.22 23.76 2.01
N ASN A 345 4.56 24.71 1.13
CA ASN A 345 4.87 26.09 1.49
C ASN A 345 4.14 27.05 0.55
N PRO A 346 2.81 27.21 0.72
CA PRO A 346 2.02 28.05 -0.16
C PRO A 346 2.46 29.52 -0.09
N ASN A 347 2.39 30.20 -1.23
CA ASN A 347 2.64 31.63 -1.34
C ASN A 347 1.31 32.36 -1.58
N PRO A 348 0.94 33.38 -0.78
CA PRO A 348 -0.31 34.14 -0.96
C PRO A 348 -0.45 34.79 -2.35
N LYS A 349 0.66 34.97 -3.07
CA LYS A 349 0.68 35.57 -4.40
C LYS A 349 0.38 34.58 -5.53
N ILE A 350 0.28 33.29 -5.24
CA ILE A 350 0.10 32.21 -6.22
C ILE A 350 -1.21 31.49 -5.90
N SER A 351 -2.11 31.39 -6.90
CA SER A 351 -3.44 30.80 -6.70
C SER A 351 -3.39 29.28 -6.44
N ASN A 352 -2.38 28.59 -6.97
CA ASN A 352 -2.23 27.15 -6.81
C ASN A 352 -1.13 26.86 -5.78
N ILE A 353 -1.32 25.81 -4.98
CA ILE A 353 -0.27 25.33 -4.10
C ILE A 353 0.80 24.65 -4.95
N PRO A 354 2.08 25.06 -4.87
CA PRO A 354 3.14 24.38 -5.60
C PRO A 354 3.32 22.95 -5.10
N SER A 355 3.92 22.10 -5.93
CA SER A 355 4.43 20.80 -5.44
C SER A 355 5.40 21.04 -4.28
N ALA A 356 5.38 20.16 -3.27
CA ALA A 356 6.29 20.28 -2.15
C ALA A 356 7.74 20.11 -2.64
N GLU A 357 8.60 21.06 -2.30
CA GLU A 357 10.04 20.95 -2.47
C GLU A 357 10.65 20.22 -1.26
N ASP A 358 10.11 20.45 -0.07
CA ASP A 358 10.58 19.85 1.16
C ASP A 358 9.71 18.67 1.60
N MET A 359 10.36 17.66 2.18
CA MET A 359 9.70 16.50 2.78
C MET A 359 10.17 16.34 4.23
N LEU A 360 9.22 16.18 5.15
CA LEU A 360 9.49 16.03 6.58
C LEU A 360 9.44 14.56 6.98
N TYR A 361 10.58 14.05 7.45
CA TYR A 361 10.72 12.71 8.00
C TYR A 361 10.47 12.71 9.51
N PHE A 362 9.55 11.87 9.95
CA PHE A 362 9.25 11.64 11.36
C PHE A 362 10.05 10.42 11.84
N GLY A 363 11.30 10.67 12.23
CA GLY A 363 12.20 9.64 12.73
C GLY A 363 11.85 9.13 14.12
N LYS A 364 12.55 8.08 14.55
CA LYS A 364 12.31 7.45 15.87
C LYS A 364 12.54 8.38 17.06
N ASN A 365 13.42 9.38 16.91
CA ASN A 365 13.88 10.25 18.00
C ASN A 365 13.89 11.75 17.63
N ALA A 366 13.66 12.11 16.37
CA ALA A 366 13.81 13.47 15.87
C ALA A 366 13.04 13.65 14.56
N LEU A 367 12.75 14.91 14.21
CA LEU A 367 12.31 15.30 12.87
C LEU A 367 13.52 15.53 11.97
N THR A 368 13.41 15.28 10.67
CA THR A 368 14.44 15.62 9.69
C THR A 368 13.80 16.16 8.44
N LEU A 369 14.24 17.33 7.98
CA LEU A 369 13.78 17.92 6.73
C LEU A 369 14.74 17.55 5.60
N TYR A 370 14.19 17.06 4.49
CA TYR A 370 14.92 16.84 3.25
C TYR A 370 14.44 17.85 2.22
N HIS A 371 15.39 18.56 1.60
CA HIS A 371 15.11 19.42 0.46
C HIS A 371 14.97 18.58 -0.81
N HIS A 372 14.49 19.14 -1.92
CA HIS A 372 14.12 18.37 -3.11
C HIS A 372 15.27 17.62 -3.80
N ASP A 373 16.53 17.88 -3.43
CA ASP A 373 17.75 17.29 -4.00
C ASP A 373 18.25 16.05 -3.23
N GLY A 374 17.55 15.69 -2.15
CA GLY A 374 17.87 14.53 -1.30
C GLY A 374 18.71 14.91 -0.09
N GLU A 375 19.21 16.15 -0.02
CA GLU A 375 20.04 16.62 1.08
C GLU A 375 19.20 16.99 2.30
N LYS A 376 19.82 16.86 3.48
CA LYS A 376 19.21 17.28 4.74
C LYS A 376 19.39 18.78 4.90
N ASP A 377 18.29 19.48 5.14
CA ASP A 377 18.36 20.87 5.58
C ASP A 377 18.66 20.88 7.09
N GLU A 378 19.94 21.00 7.44
CA GLU A 378 20.40 20.99 8.84
C GLU A 378 19.87 22.19 9.64
N GLU A 379 19.70 23.36 9.00
CA GLU A 379 19.24 24.58 9.67
C GLU A 379 17.76 24.46 10.05
N LEU A 380 16.89 24.17 9.09
CA LEU A 380 15.48 23.97 9.36
C LEU A 380 15.26 22.72 10.21
N THR A 381 16.00 21.64 10.00
CA THR A 381 15.94 20.46 10.88
C THR A 381 16.24 20.84 12.34
N HIS A 382 17.25 21.66 12.59
CA HIS A 382 17.55 22.16 13.93
C HIS A 382 16.39 23.01 14.49
N VAL A 383 15.83 23.94 13.70
CA VAL A 383 14.69 24.78 14.11
C VAL A 383 13.47 23.94 14.48
N PHE A 384 13.13 22.93 13.69
CA PHE A 384 12.00 22.03 13.95
C PHE A 384 12.19 21.25 15.25
N ASN A 385 13.37 20.67 15.46
CA ASN A 385 13.64 19.91 16.69
C ASN A 385 13.75 20.79 17.93
N GLN A 386 14.25 22.01 17.80
CA GLN A 386 14.22 22.99 18.89
C GLN A 386 12.77 23.32 19.28
N LYS A 387 11.90 23.58 18.30
CA LYS A 387 10.46 23.82 18.55
C LYS A 387 9.77 22.61 19.16
N ALA A 388 10.08 21.40 18.67
CA ALA A 388 9.58 20.16 19.25
C ALA A 388 9.98 20.03 20.73
N LYS A 389 11.23 20.37 21.08
CA LYS A 389 11.73 20.37 22.46
C LYS A 389 11.06 21.43 23.33
N GLU A 390 10.87 22.66 22.81
CA GLU A 390 10.15 23.74 23.49
C GLU A 390 8.70 23.35 23.82
N LEU A 391 8.08 22.57 22.95
CA LEU A 391 6.71 22.06 23.08
C LEU A 391 6.60 20.69 23.78
N ASP A 392 7.71 20.18 24.31
CA ASP A 392 7.85 18.88 25.00
C ASP A 392 7.31 17.65 24.21
N VAL A 393 7.43 17.70 22.89
CA VAL A 393 7.03 16.62 21.96
C VAL A 393 7.81 15.34 22.30
N LYS A 394 7.10 14.21 22.37
CA LYS A 394 7.72 12.90 22.58
C LYS A 394 7.72 12.03 21.33
N PHE A 395 8.87 11.42 21.08
CA PHE A 395 9.06 10.43 20.03
C PHE A 395 9.02 9.00 20.63
N PRO A 396 8.73 7.96 19.82
CA PRO A 396 8.37 8.01 18.40
C PRO A 396 6.96 8.57 18.19
N ILE A 397 6.77 9.24 17.06
CA ILE A 397 5.50 9.84 16.64
C ILE A 397 4.55 8.71 16.24
N GLN A 398 3.33 8.74 16.77
CA GLN A 398 2.35 7.66 16.64
C GLN A 398 1.56 7.73 15.32
N GLY A 399 1.37 8.94 14.78
CA GLY A 399 0.65 9.15 13.53
C GLY A 399 0.82 10.55 12.99
N VAL A 400 0.72 10.69 11.67
CA VAL A 400 0.79 11.95 10.94
C VAL A 400 -0.44 12.03 10.03
N PHE A 401 -1.09 13.19 10.03
CA PHE A 401 -2.37 13.42 9.40
C PHE A 401 -2.31 14.71 8.59
N GLY A 402 -2.86 14.69 7.40
CA GLY A 402 -2.84 15.81 6.48
C GLY A 402 -3.43 15.40 5.15
N ARG A 403 -3.63 16.36 4.25
CA ARG A 403 -3.94 16.08 2.85
C ARG A 403 -2.69 16.30 2.02
N PHE A 404 -2.12 15.20 1.54
CA PHE A 404 -0.78 15.17 0.95
C PHE A 404 -0.74 15.50 -0.55
N THR A 405 -1.74 16.22 -1.07
CA THR A 405 -1.81 16.64 -2.47
C THR A 405 -1.78 18.16 -2.59
N ASN A 406 -1.14 18.66 -3.65
CA ASN A 406 -1.13 20.09 -4.02
C ASN A 406 -2.42 20.54 -4.72
N LEU A 407 -3.36 19.64 -5.02
CA LEU A 407 -4.65 19.95 -5.66
C LEU A 407 -5.71 20.53 -4.70
N LYS A 408 -5.29 20.88 -3.50
CA LYS A 408 -6.13 21.45 -2.45
C LYS A 408 -6.17 22.98 -2.56
N ILE A 409 -7.21 23.57 -1.98
CA ILE A 409 -7.47 25.01 -2.08
C ILE A 409 -6.66 25.81 -1.05
N PHE A 410 -6.35 25.20 0.09
CA PHE A 410 -5.45 25.75 1.11
C PHE A 410 -4.70 24.62 1.83
N ASP A 411 -3.62 24.96 2.52
CA ASP A 411 -2.81 24.02 3.32
C ASP A 411 -2.84 24.44 4.80
N GLU A 412 -3.35 23.56 5.66
CA GLU A 412 -3.21 23.63 7.12
C GLU A 412 -2.00 22.83 7.62
N GLY A 413 -1.23 22.27 6.70
CA GLY A 413 0.00 21.53 6.97
C GLY A 413 -0.24 20.14 7.54
N LEU A 414 0.71 19.72 8.38
CA LEU A 414 0.78 18.40 8.96
C LEU A 414 0.36 18.44 10.42
N PHE A 415 -0.61 17.62 10.78
CA PHE A 415 -0.91 17.28 12.17
C PHE A 415 -0.18 16.01 12.53
N PHE A 416 0.29 15.89 13.76
CA PHE A 416 0.86 14.64 14.22
C PHE A 416 0.58 14.42 15.70
N LYS A 417 0.55 13.14 16.07
CA LYS A 417 0.32 12.66 17.43
C LYS A 417 1.63 12.12 17.99
N ASP A 418 2.06 12.68 19.11
CA ASP A 418 3.31 12.28 19.76
C ASP A 418 3.17 10.97 20.57
N ALA A 419 4.24 10.54 21.23
CA ALA A 419 4.23 9.31 22.02
C ALA A 419 3.36 9.37 23.29
N LYS A 420 3.02 10.57 23.79
CA LYS A 420 2.07 10.76 24.91
C LYS A 420 0.62 10.80 24.43
N GLY A 421 0.41 10.96 23.12
CA GLY A 421 -0.89 11.10 22.51
C GLY A 421 -1.38 12.55 22.40
N ASP A 422 -0.49 13.53 22.61
CA ASP A 422 -0.79 14.95 22.40
C ASP A 422 -0.62 15.30 20.91
N PHE A 423 -1.47 16.20 20.41
CA PHE A 423 -1.45 16.64 19.02
C PHE A 423 -0.72 17.95 18.82
N TYR A 424 -0.06 18.03 17.68
CA TYR A 424 0.67 19.20 17.23
C TYR A 424 0.40 19.46 15.76
N ASN A 425 0.52 20.72 15.35
CA ASN A 425 0.41 21.15 13.97
C ASN A 425 1.73 21.81 13.54
N ILE A 426 2.22 21.43 12.37
CA ILE A 426 3.36 22.01 11.67
C ILE A 426 2.85 22.48 10.31
N LYS A 427 3.06 23.75 9.99
CA LYS A 427 2.82 24.26 8.65
C LYS A 427 3.85 25.30 8.24
N MET A 428 4.16 25.31 6.95
CA MET A 428 4.97 26.35 6.32
C MET A 428 4.06 27.23 5.49
N TYR A 429 4.22 28.54 5.61
CA TYR A 429 3.49 29.49 4.78
C TYR A 429 4.38 30.67 4.45
N ASN A 430 4.64 30.89 3.17
CA ASN A 430 5.56 31.93 2.69
C ASN A 430 6.90 31.92 3.46
N ASN A 431 7.55 30.75 3.52
CA ASN A 431 8.81 30.49 4.22
C ASN A 431 8.77 30.72 5.75
N LYS A 432 7.58 30.78 6.36
CA LYS A 432 7.44 30.93 7.82
C LYS A 432 6.89 29.65 8.43
N LEU A 433 7.65 29.12 9.39
CA LEU A 433 7.24 27.99 10.19
C LEU A 433 6.21 28.40 11.25
N SER A 434 5.10 27.69 11.29
CA SER A 434 4.18 27.64 12.42
C SER A 434 4.21 26.22 13.00
N PHE A 435 4.66 26.09 14.25
CA PHE A 435 4.65 24.85 15.00
C PHE A 435 3.96 25.09 16.33
N LYS A 436 2.80 24.45 16.55
CA LYS A 436 1.95 24.69 17.73
C LYS A 436 1.36 23.40 18.28
N ALA A 437 1.13 23.36 19.59
CA ALA A 437 0.31 22.34 20.21
C ALA A 437 -1.17 22.58 19.89
N VAL A 438 -1.94 21.50 19.72
CA VAL A 438 -3.37 21.53 19.43
C VAL A 438 -4.14 20.91 20.60
N SER A 439 -4.24 21.66 21.69
CA SER A 439 -4.80 21.18 22.96
C SER A 439 -6.26 20.73 22.87
N SER A 440 -7.03 21.28 21.94
CA SER A 440 -8.44 20.90 21.72
C SER A 440 -8.60 19.48 21.18
N LEU A 441 -7.58 18.94 20.52
CA LEU A 441 -7.56 17.58 19.98
C LEU A 441 -6.90 16.57 20.93
N LYS A 442 -6.76 16.91 22.21
CA LYS A 442 -6.24 15.99 23.22
C LYS A 442 -7.14 14.76 23.39
N ASN A 443 -6.53 13.59 23.50
CA ASN A 443 -7.18 12.27 23.61
C ASN A 443 -7.90 11.77 22.34
N TYR A 444 -7.76 12.45 21.21
CA TYR A 444 -8.24 11.90 19.94
C TYR A 444 -7.28 10.81 19.44
N GLU A 445 -7.81 9.86 18.68
CA GLU A 445 -7.07 8.71 18.15
C GLU A 445 -6.55 8.97 16.75
N TYR A 446 -7.34 9.64 15.92
CA TYR A 446 -7.08 9.83 14.49
C TYR A 446 -7.69 11.13 13.99
N LEU A 447 -7.09 11.71 12.95
CA LEU A 447 -7.63 12.88 12.24
C LEU A 447 -7.72 12.60 10.73
N HIS A 448 -8.83 12.94 10.11
CA HIS A 448 -9.00 12.94 8.66
C HIS A 448 -9.14 14.38 8.15
N ILE A 449 -8.11 14.86 7.46
CA ILE A 449 -8.00 16.25 6.97
C ILE A 449 -8.51 16.34 5.53
N VAL A 450 -9.39 17.31 5.25
CA VAL A 450 -10.06 17.41 3.94
C VAL A 450 -9.67 18.65 3.15
N GLU A 451 -9.50 19.82 3.78
CA GLU A 451 -9.02 21.07 3.12
C GLU A 451 -9.77 21.40 1.80
N ASN A 452 -11.09 21.63 1.89
CA ASN A 452 -11.97 21.90 0.75
C ASN A 452 -12.51 23.34 0.72
N ASP A 453 -13.32 23.66 -0.30
CA ASP A 453 -13.83 25.03 -0.52
C ASP A 453 -14.80 25.50 0.56
N ASN A 454 -15.55 24.57 1.17
CA ASN A 454 -16.44 24.91 2.27
C ASN A 454 -15.61 25.04 3.56
N THR A 455 -15.39 26.28 3.99
CA THR A 455 -14.44 26.61 5.05
C THR A 455 -14.91 26.32 6.47
N ASP A 456 -16.18 25.94 6.65
CA ASP A 456 -16.78 25.75 7.98
C ASP A 456 -16.15 24.57 8.75
N PHE A 457 -15.62 23.57 8.02
CA PHE A 457 -15.03 22.37 8.59
C PHE A 457 -13.67 22.07 7.97
N LEU A 458 -12.69 21.72 8.80
CA LEU A 458 -11.36 21.30 8.37
C LEU A 458 -11.27 19.78 8.15
N GLY A 459 -12.01 19.01 8.94
CA GLY A 459 -11.97 17.56 8.87
C GLY A 459 -12.78 16.84 9.94
N LEU A 460 -12.40 15.58 10.18
CA LEU A 460 -12.98 14.69 11.17
C LEU A 460 -11.96 14.28 12.22
N ALA A 461 -12.37 14.23 13.48
CA ALA A 461 -11.58 13.73 14.58
C ALA A 461 -12.27 12.52 15.21
N PHE A 462 -11.50 11.50 15.56
CA PHE A 462 -12.03 10.22 16.07
C PHE A 462 -11.58 9.99 17.50
N LYS A 463 -12.50 9.58 18.36
CA LYS A 463 -12.22 9.32 19.78
C LYS A 463 -13.24 8.34 20.33
N ASP A 464 -12.81 7.29 21.01
CA ASP A 464 -13.68 6.32 21.70
C ASP A 464 -14.78 5.73 20.78
N GLY A 465 -14.46 5.50 19.50
CA GLY A 465 -15.41 4.99 18.49
C GLY A 465 -16.45 6.00 17.99
N LYS A 466 -16.30 7.28 18.36
CA LYS A 466 -17.14 8.41 17.94
C LYS A 466 -16.46 9.29 16.91
N ILE A 467 -17.29 9.95 16.11
CA ILE A 467 -16.87 10.89 15.06
C ILE A 467 -17.22 12.32 15.48
N TYR A 468 -16.26 13.23 15.33
CA TYR A 468 -16.40 14.65 15.60
C TYR A 468 -16.02 15.44 14.35
N PHE A 469 -16.79 16.47 14.00
CA PHE A 469 -16.27 17.47 13.06
C PHE A 469 -15.34 18.41 13.82
N PHE A 470 -14.41 19.05 13.11
CA PHE A 470 -13.69 20.19 13.69
C PHE A 470 -13.43 21.27 12.66
N ASP A 471 -13.40 22.52 13.13
CA ASP A 471 -13.21 23.71 12.31
C ASP A 471 -11.72 24.09 12.16
N LYS A 472 -11.45 25.21 11.49
CA LYS A 472 -10.09 25.75 11.32
C LYS A 472 -9.46 26.28 12.60
N ASN A 473 -10.26 26.52 13.64
CA ASN A 473 -9.78 26.87 14.99
C ASN A 473 -9.54 25.62 15.85
N TYR A 474 -9.69 24.43 15.26
CA TYR A 474 -9.56 23.14 15.90
C TYR A 474 -10.60 22.90 17.01
N VAL A 475 -11.74 23.58 16.94
CA VAL A 475 -12.88 23.36 17.84
C VAL A 475 -13.70 22.20 17.31
N THR A 476 -13.90 21.20 18.17
CA THR A 476 -14.63 19.99 17.83
C THR A 476 -16.13 20.15 18.09
N LEU A 477 -16.93 19.67 17.15
CA LEU A 477 -18.38 19.61 17.22
C LEU A 477 -18.80 18.14 17.29
N ASP A 478 -19.53 17.79 18.34
CA ASP A 478 -19.99 16.41 18.59
C ASP A 478 -21.12 16.06 17.61
N THR A 479 -20.89 15.03 16.79
CA THR A 479 -21.94 14.49 15.89
C THR A 479 -22.65 13.28 16.49
N SER A 480 -22.20 12.78 17.64
CA SER A 480 -22.76 11.65 18.38
C SER A 480 -23.07 10.44 17.50
N VAL A 481 -22.20 10.19 16.51
CA VAL A 481 -22.27 8.99 15.68
C VAL A 481 -21.42 7.90 16.32
N ASP A 482 -22.09 6.89 16.87
CA ASP A 482 -21.47 5.72 17.51
C ASP A 482 -21.25 4.56 16.53
N GLY A 483 -20.22 3.77 16.82
CA GLY A 483 -20.01 2.46 16.21
C GLY A 483 -19.25 2.50 14.89
N PHE A 484 -18.35 3.49 14.71
CA PHE A 484 -17.34 3.47 13.65
C PHE A 484 -16.05 2.80 14.14
N GLU A 485 -15.63 1.75 13.44
CA GLU A 485 -14.34 1.10 13.69
C GLU A 485 -13.31 1.53 12.63
N LEU A 486 -12.34 2.35 13.06
CA LEU A 486 -11.26 2.83 12.20
C LEU A 486 -10.48 1.64 11.58
N GLY A 487 -10.22 1.72 10.27
CA GLY A 487 -9.49 0.69 9.52
C GLY A 487 -10.33 -0.53 9.12
N LYS A 488 -11.55 -0.67 9.64
CA LYS A 488 -12.47 -1.77 9.29
C LYS A 488 -13.73 -1.29 8.58
N MET A 489 -14.21 -0.10 8.94
CA MET A 489 -15.37 0.51 8.30
C MET A 489 -14.95 1.58 7.31
N ARG A 490 -15.78 1.76 6.29
CA ARG A 490 -15.76 2.91 5.40
C ARG A 490 -16.66 3.99 5.99
N LEU A 491 -16.21 5.23 5.89
CA LEU A 491 -16.97 6.40 6.30
C LEU A 491 -17.17 7.32 5.10
N ARG A 492 -18.41 7.75 4.87
CA ARG A 492 -18.73 8.80 3.90
C ARG A 492 -19.56 9.87 4.56
N VAL A 493 -19.13 11.11 4.44
CA VAL A 493 -19.88 12.28 4.89
C VAL A 493 -20.28 13.08 3.65
N GLY A 494 -21.56 13.40 3.52
CA GLY A 494 -22.09 14.29 2.49
C GLY A 494 -22.74 15.50 3.13
N PHE A 495 -22.42 16.67 2.62
CA PHE A 495 -23.08 17.93 2.98
C PHE A 495 -23.92 18.39 1.81
N ASP A 496 -25.10 18.88 2.13
CA ASP A 496 -25.98 19.56 1.20
C ASP A 496 -26.42 20.92 1.81
N PRO A 497 -27.32 21.69 1.17
CA PRO A 497 -27.75 22.99 1.70
C PRO A 497 -28.32 22.95 3.11
N LYS A 498 -28.93 21.84 3.53
CA LYS A 498 -29.70 21.74 4.78
C LYS A 498 -29.25 20.60 5.69
N PHE A 499 -28.74 19.52 5.14
CA PHE A 499 -28.42 18.31 5.88
C PHE A 499 -26.96 17.91 5.78
N ILE A 500 -26.51 17.20 6.80
CA ILE A 500 -25.26 16.45 6.82
C ILE A 500 -25.65 14.97 6.93
N GLN A 501 -25.23 14.18 5.95
CA GLN A 501 -25.43 12.74 5.96
C GLN A 501 -24.12 12.03 6.24
N ILE A 502 -24.11 11.17 7.26
CA ILE A 502 -22.98 10.31 7.62
C ILE A 502 -23.35 8.86 7.32
N ARG A 503 -22.49 8.14 6.60
CA ARG A 503 -22.69 6.73 6.25
C ARG A 503 -21.49 5.90 6.67
N LEU A 504 -21.78 4.78 7.32
CA LEU A 504 -20.81 3.81 7.80
C LEU A 504 -21.13 2.44 7.21
N ASP A 505 -20.14 1.74 6.69
CA ASP A 505 -20.31 0.36 6.23
C ASP A 505 -19.05 -0.49 6.48
N ASP A 506 -19.24 -1.76 6.85
CA ASP A 506 -18.20 -2.80 6.89
C ASP A 506 -18.38 -3.85 5.77
N GLY A 507 -19.36 -3.66 4.89
CA GLY A 507 -19.77 -4.59 3.84
C GLY A 507 -20.93 -5.52 4.22
N ASP A 508 -21.18 -5.71 5.51
CA ASP A 508 -22.25 -6.56 6.06
C ASP A 508 -23.36 -5.74 6.73
N SER A 509 -22.99 -4.67 7.44
CA SER A 509 -23.88 -3.70 8.07
C SER A 509 -23.67 -2.32 7.45
N TYR A 510 -24.78 -1.68 7.06
CA TYR A 510 -24.81 -0.36 6.44
C TYR A 510 -25.63 0.55 7.33
N LYS A 511 -25.00 1.59 7.89
CA LYS A 511 -25.65 2.58 8.74
C LYS A 511 -25.62 3.94 8.06
N ALA A 512 -26.71 4.69 8.18
CA ALA A 512 -26.78 6.07 7.75
C ALA A 512 -27.41 6.93 8.84
N PHE A 513 -26.89 8.14 9.00
CA PHE A 513 -27.35 9.15 9.92
C PHE A 513 -27.56 10.44 9.15
N VAL A 514 -28.57 11.21 9.54
CA VAL A 514 -28.80 12.55 8.99
C VAL A 514 -28.93 13.56 10.12
N PHE A 515 -28.30 14.71 9.93
CA PHE A 515 -28.29 15.82 10.86
C PHE A 515 -28.73 17.09 10.14
N ASP A 516 -29.36 18.02 10.85
CA ASP A 516 -29.51 19.38 10.36
C ASP A 516 -28.14 20.09 10.36
N LYS A 517 -27.80 20.75 9.26
CA LYS A 517 -26.48 21.35 9.06
C LYS A 517 -26.21 22.54 9.97
N PHE A 518 -27.23 23.25 10.43
CA PHE A 518 -27.08 24.52 11.15
C PHE A 518 -26.99 24.31 12.66
N ASN A 519 -27.74 23.36 13.21
CA ASN A 519 -27.74 23.08 14.65
C ASN A 519 -27.11 21.72 15.03
N LEU A 520 -26.74 20.89 14.04
CA LEU A 520 -26.17 19.55 14.20
C LEU A 520 -27.07 18.58 14.98
N GLU A 521 -28.37 18.84 15.04
CA GLU A 521 -29.33 17.93 15.66
C GLU A 521 -29.56 16.70 14.77
N LYS A 522 -29.50 15.51 15.37
CA LYS A 522 -29.77 14.25 14.67
C LYS A 522 -31.25 14.15 14.30
N LEU A 523 -31.54 14.13 13.00
CA LEU A 523 -32.92 14.03 12.49
C LEU A 523 -33.36 12.59 12.26
N GLY A 524 -32.42 11.66 12.06
CA GLY A 524 -32.76 10.25 11.86
C GLY A 524 -31.56 9.32 11.69
N GLU A 525 -31.84 8.03 11.78
CA GLU A 525 -30.90 6.95 11.48
C GLU A 525 -31.58 5.82 10.70
N ALA A 526 -30.80 5.09 9.91
CA ALA A 526 -31.22 3.87 9.24
C ALA A 526 -30.10 2.83 9.31
N GLN A 527 -30.49 1.56 9.44
CA GLN A 527 -29.56 0.43 9.37
C GLN A 527 -30.12 -0.65 8.45
N LEU A 528 -29.27 -1.13 7.53
CA LEU A 528 -29.53 -2.30 6.69
C LEU A 528 -28.43 -3.34 6.95
N LYS A 529 -28.78 -4.62 6.83
CA LYS A 529 -27.86 -5.74 6.94
C LYS A 529 -27.93 -6.60 5.69
N ARG A 530 -26.79 -7.14 5.28
CA ARG A 530 -26.62 -7.99 4.08
C ARG A 530 -27.36 -9.32 4.18
#